data_AF-A0AAF0X968-F1
#
_entry.id   AF-A0AAF0X968-F1
#
_cell.length_a   1.000
_cell.length_b   1.000
_cell.length_c   1.000
_cell.angle_alpha   90.00
_cell.angle_beta   90.00
_cell.angle_gamma   90.00
#
_symmetry.space_group_name_H-M   'P 1'
#
loop_
_entity.id
_entity.type
_entity.pdbx_description
1 polymer ?
#
loop_
_entity_poly.entity_id
_entity_poly.type
_entity_poly.pdbx_seq_one_letter_code
_entity_poly.pdbx_strand_id
1 'polypeptide(L)'
;MALATSSCCNPLQCPIVSPTTCTNPLFKIRCSPSFVPPLFSKYPVSRGVACGAASAAGSSSSENDINPYEVLGVNSIEGFDKIKATYQRKRKDAERRGDYATADRLESAYDKLMMLQLSNRKKGITAGSFQVSKDIKYADKQPLVPWGPRFAKSDIKDMQINMAISAAFIAWILIKRTAEWQPVQFISFVYVYRIFEKLKTFEPPVSTSTEEGEEEGRLMRMGKRLLRSLSLVFGCIAVSSLGYTGVLNAIELVRGYIPTFLYNNQELLVTATTSIALYIMASYYR
;
A
#
# COMPACT_ATOMS: atom_id res chain seq x y z
N MET A 1 -25.64 -30.66 -73.52
CA MET A 1 -25.17 -29.34 -74.00
C MET A 1 -23.84 -29.06 -73.28
N ALA A 2 -22.72 -29.13 -74.02
CA ALA A 2 -21.31 -28.76 -73.73
C ALA A 2 -20.81 -28.83 -72.25
N LEU A 3 -19.89 -29.70 -71.79
CA LEU A 3 -18.51 -30.09 -72.19
C LEU A 3 -17.50 -28.94 -72.41
N ALA A 4 -16.45 -28.91 -71.57
CA ALA A 4 -15.01 -28.59 -71.84
C ALA A 4 -14.34 -27.98 -70.58
N THR A 5 -13.48 -28.70 -69.81
CA THR A 5 -11.98 -28.79 -69.90
C THR A 5 -11.23 -27.48 -69.55
N SER A 6 -10.05 -27.39 -68.91
CA SER A 6 -9.06 -28.27 -68.26
C SER A 6 -7.90 -27.38 -67.74
N SER A 7 -6.95 -27.96 -66.98
CA SER A 7 -5.54 -27.53 -66.79
C SER A 7 -5.25 -26.33 -65.88
N CYS A 8 -4.13 -26.16 -65.17
CA CYS A 8 -3.01 -26.96 -64.59
C CYS A 8 -1.89 -25.94 -64.23
N CYS A 9 -1.06 -26.25 -63.22
CA CYS A 9 0.31 -25.73 -62.92
C CYS A 9 0.55 -24.45 -62.07
N ASN A 10 1.24 -24.68 -60.92
CA ASN A 10 2.18 -23.81 -60.19
C ASN A 10 3.50 -23.63 -60.99
N PRO A 11 4.39 -22.63 -60.78
CA PRO A 11 5.33 -22.57 -59.62
C PRO A 11 5.90 -21.18 -59.20
N LEU A 12 6.69 -21.20 -58.10
CA LEU A 12 7.82 -20.33 -57.66
C LEU A 12 8.18 -19.09 -58.49
N GLN A 13 8.40 -17.92 -57.83
CA GLN A 13 9.66 -17.12 -57.91
C GLN A 13 9.59 -15.84 -57.03
N CYS A 14 10.64 -15.56 -56.24
CA CYS A 14 10.98 -14.23 -55.71
C CYS A 14 11.65 -13.35 -56.80
N PRO A 15 11.86 -12.05 -56.53
CA PRO A 15 13.19 -11.50 -56.80
C PRO A 15 13.79 -10.67 -55.65
N ILE A 16 15.12 -10.71 -55.63
CA ILE A 16 16.09 -9.94 -54.83
C ILE A 16 16.56 -8.74 -55.69
N VAL A 17 16.94 -7.61 -55.06
CA VAL A 17 18.14 -6.74 -55.32
C VAL A 17 17.96 -5.32 -54.71
N SER A 18 18.96 -4.89 -53.94
CA SER A 18 19.18 -3.59 -53.23
C SER A 18 20.07 -2.63 -54.09
N PRO A 19 20.76 -1.55 -53.61
CA PRO A 19 20.61 -0.57 -52.49
C PRO A 19 20.87 0.93 -52.91
N THR A 20 20.74 1.92 -52.01
CA THR A 20 21.59 3.16 -51.88
C THR A 20 21.07 4.06 -50.73
N THR A 21 21.80 4.22 -49.60
CA THR A 21 22.75 5.33 -49.22
C THR A 21 22.04 6.60 -48.69
N CYS A 22 21.81 6.73 -47.37
CA CYS A 22 22.65 7.32 -46.28
C CYS A 22 22.42 8.82 -46.02
N THR A 23 21.92 9.16 -44.82
CA THR A 23 22.45 10.20 -43.91
C THR A 23 21.90 9.99 -42.49
N ASN A 24 22.77 9.56 -41.57
CA ASN A 24 22.61 9.56 -40.09
C ASN A 24 23.09 10.94 -39.53
N PRO A 25 23.04 11.28 -38.20
CA PRO A 25 22.88 10.45 -36.98
C PRO A 25 21.86 11.07 -35.97
N LEU A 26 21.48 10.54 -34.80
CA LEU A 26 22.29 10.03 -33.68
C LEU A 26 21.32 9.41 -32.66
N PHE A 27 21.21 8.09 -32.64
CA PHE A 27 20.48 7.34 -31.61
C PHE A 27 21.52 6.56 -30.79
N LYS A 28 21.71 6.94 -29.52
CA LYS A 28 22.63 6.23 -28.61
C LYS A 28 21.79 5.35 -27.68
N ILE A 29 21.37 4.19 -28.18
CA ILE A 29 20.94 3.07 -27.32
C ILE A 29 22.21 2.41 -26.80
N ARG A 30 22.36 2.35 -25.47
CA ARG A 30 23.30 1.43 -24.83
C ARG A 30 22.51 0.31 -24.19
N CYS A 31 22.78 -0.91 -24.65
CA CYS A 31 22.31 -2.16 -24.09
C CYS A 31 22.70 -2.30 -22.61
N SER A 32 21.75 -2.82 -21.82
CA SER A 32 21.99 -3.62 -20.60
C SER A 32 22.93 -4.79 -20.91
N PRO A 33 23.71 -5.39 -19.97
CA PRO A 33 23.16 -5.93 -18.72
C PRO A 33 24.11 -5.95 -17.50
N SER A 34 23.54 -5.81 -16.30
CA SER A 34 24.12 -6.43 -15.10
C SER A 34 23.10 -6.40 -13.97
N PHE A 35 22.29 -7.46 -13.91
CA PHE A 35 21.58 -7.85 -12.69
C PHE A 35 22.64 -8.33 -11.69
N VAL A 36 22.98 -7.47 -10.74
CA VAL A 36 23.72 -7.87 -9.54
C VAL A 36 22.66 -8.37 -8.55
N PRO A 37 22.72 -9.61 -8.05
CA PRO A 37 21.86 -10.03 -6.96
C PRO A 37 22.20 -9.21 -5.71
N PRO A 38 21.22 -8.73 -4.92
CA PRO A 38 21.55 -8.15 -3.63
C PRO A 38 22.13 -9.27 -2.76
N LEU A 39 23.44 -9.18 -2.50
CA LEU A 39 24.08 -9.93 -1.43
C LEU A 39 23.29 -9.64 -0.14
N PHE A 40 22.69 -10.68 0.43
CA PHE A 40 22.27 -10.67 1.81
C PHE A 40 23.49 -10.33 2.66
N SER A 41 23.54 -9.09 3.16
CA SER A 41 24.48 -8.70 4.21
C SER A 41 24.16 -9.57 5.42
N LYS A 42 25.01 -10.59 5.64
CA LYS A 42 25.05 -11.33 6.89
C LYS A 42 25.45 -10.34 7.97
N TYR A 43 24.47 -9.86 8.72
CA TYR A 43 24.72 -9.20 9.99
C TYR A 43 25.61 -10.13 10.83
N PRO A 44 26.79 -9.68 11.30
CA PRO A 44 27.52 -10.47 12.26
C PRO A 44 26.66 -10.56 13.52
N VAL A 45 26.29 -11.79 13.88
CA VAL A 45 25.79 -12.15 15.21
C VAL A 45 26.84 -11.67 16.20
N SER A 46 26.60 -10.52 16.85
CA SER A 46 27.44 -10.08 17.95
C SER A 46 27.20 -11.04 19.10
N ARG A 47 28.16 -11.94 19.31
CA ARG A 47 28.32 -12.69 20.55
C ARG A 47 28.12 -11.74 21.73
N GLY A 48 27.20 -12.12 22.61
CA GLY A 48 26.97 -11.44 23.86
C GLY A 48 28.29 -11.33 24.63
N VAL A 49 28.74 -10.10 24.82
CA VAL A 49 29.71 -9.77 25.86
C VAL A 49 28.88 -9.53 27.10
N ALA A 50 28.93 -10.50 28.03
CA ALA A 50 28.48 -10.31 29.39
C ALA A 50 29.43 -9.31 30.07
N CYS A 51 29.08 -8.03 30.03
CA CYS A 51 29.68 -7.05 30.92
C CYS A 51 29.02 -7.20 32.29
N GLY A 52 29.72 -7.87 33.20
CA GLY A 52 29.47 -7.74 34.63
C GLY A 52 29.81 -6.31 35.05
N ALA A 53 28.80 -5.47 35.22
CA ALA A 53 28.95 -4.21 35.91
C ALA A 53 28.76 -4.49 37.41
N ALA A 54 29.87 -4.44 38.13
CA ALA A 54 29.91 -4.51 39.58
C ALA A 54 28.92 -3.50 40.17
N SER A 55 28.09 -3.98 41.09
CA SER A 55 27.24 -3.15 41.93
C SER A 55 28.12 -2.20 42.74
N ALA A 56 28.20 -0.94 42.31
CA ALA A 56 28.56 0.16 43.18
C ALA A 56 27.30 0.49 43.99
N ALA A 57 27.39 0.27 45.29
CA ALA A 57 26.35 0.47 46.25
C ALA A 57 25.84 1.93 46.29
N GLY A 58 24.54 2.08 46.57
CA GLY A 58 24.02 3.23 47.30
C GLY A 58 23.07 4.15 46.55
N SER A 59 21.78 3.82 46.53
CA SER A 59 20.74 4.72 47.05
C SER A 59 19.38 4.02 46.96
N SER A 60 18.92 3.53 48.09
CA SER A 60 17.52 3.21 48.33
C SER A 60 16.76 4.53 48.50
N SER A 61 16.09 5.01 47.46
CA SER A 61 14.99 5.97 47.64
C SER A 61 13.74 5.49 46.91
N SER A 62 12.72 5.24 47.71
CA SER A 62 11.32 5.12 47.36
C SER A 62 10.81 6.41 46.69
N GLU A 63 11.26 6.67 45.46
CA GLU A 63 11.03 7.94 44.74
C GLU A 63 10.36 7.71 43.37
N ASN A 64 9.85 6.50 43.14
CA ASN A 64 9.22 6.09 41.89
C ASN A 64 7.71 6.35 41.80
N ASP A 65 7.07 6.86 42.88
CA ASP A 65 5.62 7.08 42.94
C ASP A 65 5.22 8.55 43.18
N ILE A 66 6.16 9.49 43.05
CA ILE A 66 5.84 10.92 43.20
C ILE A 66 5.25 11.43 41.89
N ASN A 67 4.00 11.91 41.94
CA ASN A 67 3.33 12.50 40.80
C ASN A 67 4.13 13.71 40.28
N PRO A 68 4.56 13.72 39.00
CA PRO A 68 5.42 14.78 38.49
C PRO A 68 4.69 16.14 38.42
N TYR A 69 3.37 16.13 38.37
CA TYR A 69 2.50 17.30 38.50
C TYR A 69 2.59 17.95 39.89
N GLU A 70 2.73 17.16 40.96
CA GLU A 70 2.83 17.65 42.34
C GLU A 70 4.20 18.27 42.62
N VAL A 71 5.29 17.69 42.08
CA VAL A 71 6.66 18.24 42.20
C VAL A 71 6.76 19.61 41.52
N LEU A 72 6.19 19.74 40.32
CA LEU A 72 6.12 21.02 39.61
C LEU A 72 5.04 21.95 40.18
N GLY A 73 4.07 21.43 40.95
CA GLY A 73 2.97 22.21 41.54
C GLY A 73 2.00 22.73 40.47
N VAL A 74 1.82 21.96 39.40
CA VAL A 74 0.95 22.29 38.26
C VAL A 74 -0.16 21.27 38.17
N ASN A 75 -1.37 21.72 37.85
CA ASN A 75 -2.49 20.80 37.67
C ASN A 75 -2.35 20.02 36.34
N SER A 76 -2.84 18.79 36.29
CA SER A 76 -2.75 17.90 35.12
C SER A 76 -3.53 18.38 33.89
N ILE A 77 -4.36 19.40 34.06
CA ILE A 77 -5.21 20.02 33.02
C ILE A 77 -4.54 21.27 32.40
N GLU A 78 -3.45 21.78 33.00
CA GLU A 78 -2.81 23.01 32.53
C GLU A 78 -1.97 22.81 31.27
N GLY A 79 -1.99 23.83 30.40
CA GLY A 79 -1.25 23.83 29.13
C GLY A 79 0.28 23.79 29.32
N PHE A 80 0.96 23.26 28.29
CA PHE A 80 2.43 23.09 28.26
C PHE A 80 3.21 24.36 28.61
N ASP A 81 2.73 25.54 28.22
CA ASP A 81 3.41 26.81 28.47
C ASP A 81 3.49 27.14 29.97
N LYS A 82 2.46 26.77 30.75
CA LYS A 82 2.43 26.98 32.20
C LYS A 82 3.36 26.01 32.93
N ILE A 83 3.46 24.77 32.45
CA ILE A 83 4.41 23.76 32.95
C ILE A 83 5.85 24.22 32.72
N LYS A 84 6.16 24.75 31.53
CA LYS A 84 7.50 25.26 31.20
C LYS A 84 7.86 26.49 32.04
N ALA A 85 6.92 27.43 32.21
CA ALA A 85 7.15 28.64 33.00
C ALA A 85 7.38 28.34 34.49
N THR A 86 6.61 27.42 35.08
CA THR A 86 6.74 27.02 36.49
C THR A 86 8.03 26.27 36.75
N TYR A 87 8.43 25.35 35.85
CA TYR A 87 9.71 24.67 35.90
C TYR A 87 10.89 25.67 35.87
N GLN A 88 10.91 26.58 34.89
CA GLN A 88 11.99 27.58 34.76
C GLN A 88 12.09 28.50 35.98
N ARG A 89 10.96 28.87 36.59
CA ARG A 89 10.92 29.67 37.82
C ARG A 89 11.50 28.90 39.01
N LYS A 90 11.01 27.67 39.25
CA LYS A 90 11.45 26.82 40.37
C LYS A 90 12.92 26.41 40.26
N ARG A 91 13.41 26.14 39.04
CA ARG A 91 14.83 25.84 38.78
C ARG A 91 15.73 27.03 39.14
N LYS A 92 15.39 28.24 38.67
CA LYS A 92 16.15 29.46 39.01
C LYS A 92 16.13 29.76 40.51
N ASP A 93 15.03 29.48 41.19
CA ASP A 93 14.91 29.68 42.64
C ASP A 93 15.69 28.61 43.44
N ALA A 94 15.88 27.39 42.91
CA ALA A 94 16.74 26.37 43.52
C ALA A 94 18.23 26.68 43.29
N GLU A 95 18.60 27.14 42.09
CA GLU A 95 19.96 27.58 41.76
C GLU A 95 20.39 28.79 42.62
N ARG A 96 19.49 29.76 42.86
CA ARG A 96 19.75 30.89 43.77
C ARG A 96 19.94 30.50 45.23
N ARG A 97 19.38 29.35 45.65
CA ARG A 97 19.51 28.81 47.02
C ARG A 97 20.68 27.82 47.17
N GLY A 98 21.26 27.35 46.06
CA GLY A 98 22.34 26.35 46.08
C GLY A 98 21.86 24.91 46.30
N ASP A 99 20.56 24.64 46.20
CA ASP A 99 19.96 23.34 46.50
C ASP A 99 19.96 22.41 45.27
N TYR A 100 21.11 21.82 44.96
CA TYR A 100 21.29 20.95 43.79
C TYR A 100 20.36 19.72 43.79
N ALA A 101 20.09 19.12 44.96
CA ALA A 101 19.20 17.96 45.08
C ALA A 101 17.73 18.28 44.70
N THR A 102 17.29 19.51 44.92
CA THR A 102 15.94 19.94 44.53
C THR A 102 15.88 20.25 43.03
N ALA A 103 16.97 20.75 42.44
CA ALA A 103 17.06 20.98 41.01
C ALA A 103 16.99 19.66 40.22
N ASP A 104 17.71 18.63 40.65
CA ASP A 104 17.71 17.30 40.00
C ASP A 104 16.32 16.64 40.02
N ARG A 105 15.58 16.77 41.13
CA ARG A 105 14.18 16.33 41.24
C ARG A 105 13.25 17.06 40.28
N LEU A 106 13.45 18.36 40.09
CA LEU A 106 12.66 19.17 39.15
C LEU A 106 12.94 18.78 37.69
N GLU A 107 14.19 18.48 37.35
CA GLU A 107 14.59 17.98 36.02
C GLU A 107 13.97 16.61 35.75
N SER A 108 14.13 15.67 36.67
CA SER A 108 13.55 14.33 36.58
C SER A 108 12.02 14.35 36.42
N ALA A 109 11.32 15.25 37.12
CA ALA A 109 9.87 15.39 37.01
C ALA A 109 9.43 16.04 35.68
N TYR A 110 10.19 17.02 35.18
CA TYR A 110 9.93 17.65 33.88
C TYR A 110 10.13 16.66 32.73
N ASP A 111 11.21 15.88 32.76
CA ASP A 111 11.50 14.85 31.76
C ASP A 111 10.44 13.75 31.74
N LYS A 112 9.98 13.30 32.91
CA LYS A 112 8.85 12.36 33.04
C LYS A 112 7.58 12.94 32.41
N LEU A 113 7.23 14.20 32.67
CA LEU A 113 6.08 14.85 32.00
C LEU A 113 6.25 14.89 30.49
N MET A 114 7.48 15.11 30.01
CA MET A 114 7.74 15.21 28.58
C MET A 114 7.65 13.88 27.86
N MET A 115 8.14 12.83 28.50
CA MET A 115 7.94 11.46 28.04
C MET A 115 6.47 11.05 28.10
N LEU A 116 5.74 11.46 29.14
CA LEU A 116 4.30 11.21 29.25
C LEU A 116 3.53 11.89 28.11
N GLN A 117 3.84 13.14 27.75
CA GLN A 117 3.21 13.81 26.60
C GLN A 117 3.42 13.06 25.28
N LEU A 118 4.64 12.62 24.98
CA LEU A 118 4.92 11.85 23.76
C LEU A 118 4.23 10.49 23.78
N SER A 119 4.22 9.83 24.93
CA SER A 119 3.56 8.53 25.09
C SER A 119 2.04 8.64 24.99
N ASN A 120 1.43 9.71 25.52
CA ASN A 120 0.00 9.98 25.45
C ASN A 120 -0.42 10.33 24.02
N ARG A 121 0.40 11.07 23.26
CA ARG A 121 0.22 11.30 21.82
C ARG A 121 0.25 9.98 21.03
N LYS A 122 1.25 9.12 21.27
CA LYS A 122 1.33 7.79 20.62
C LYS A 122 0.17 6.87 21.01
N LYS A 123 -0.33 6.98 22.24
CA LYS A 123 -1.43 6.17 22.76
C LYS A 123 -2.82 6.72 22.41
N GLY A 124 -2.93 7.95 21.90
CA GLY A 124 -4.22 8.58 21.59
C GLY A 124 -5.05 8.85 22.84
N ILE A 125 -4.41 9.27 23.93
CA ILE A 125 -5.08 9.64 25.19
C ILE A 125 -5.03 11.17 25.26
N THR A 126 -6.18 11.82 25.24
CA THR A 126 -6.30 13.26 25.53
C THR A 126 -6.34 13.46 27.04
N ALA A 127 -5.92 14.64 27.52
CA ALA A 127 -5.84 14.98 28.94
C ALA A 127 -7.05 14.46 29.74
N GLY A 128 -6.79 13.67 30.79
CA GLY A 128 -7.82 13.08 31.64
C GLY A 128 -8.43 11.77 31.11
N SER A 129 -7.62 10.73 30.91
CA SER A 129 -8.04 9.31 30.72
C SER A 129 -9.05 8.99 29.60
N PHE A 130 -9.54 9.98 28.85
CA PHE A 130 -10.52 9.79 27.81
C PHE A 130 -9.84 9.18 26.59
N GLN A 131 -10.15 7.91 26.33
CA GLN A 131 -9.61 7.19 25.19
C GLN A 131 -10.24 7.76 23.90
N VAL A 132 -9.39 8.29 23.03
CA VAL A 132 -9.82 8.72 21.69
C VAL A 132 -10.25 7.48 20.90
N SER A 133 -11.37 7.57 20.17
CA SER A 133 -11.88 6.48 19.36
C SER A 133 -10.81 5.99 18.37
N LYS A 134 -10.79 4.68 18.10
CA LYS A 134 -9.75 4.03 17.30
C LYS A 134 -9.62 4.66 15.90
N ASP A 135 -10.72 5.14 15.34
CA ASP A 135 -10.77 5.78 14.01
C ASP A 135 -10.06 7.14 13.99
N ILE A 136 -10.12 7.90 15.10
CA ILE A 136 -9.41 9.17 15.25
C ILE A 136 -7.94 8.93 15.62
N LYS A 137 -7.67 7.93 16.49
CA LYS A 137 -6.31 7.55 16.92
C LYS A 137 -5.40 7.10 15.76
N TYR A 138 -5.99 6.55 14.70
CA TYR A 138 -5.24 6.06 13.54
C TYR A 138 -5.46 6.88 12.26
N ALA A 139 -6.21 7.98 12.32
CA ALA A 139 -6.43 8.87 11.18
C ALA A 139 -5.10 9.43 10.61
N ASP A 140 -4.12 9.67 11.47
CA ASP A 140 -2.80 10.21 11.11
C ASP A 140 -1.75 9.14 10.77
N LYS A 141 -2.11 7.84 10.78
CA LYS A 141 -1.22 6.81 10.25
C LYS A 141 -1.18 6.94 8.74
N GLN A 142 -0.23 7.75 8.26
CA GLN A 142 0.08 7.83 6.84
C GLN A 142 0.42 6.43 6.32
N PRO A 143 -0.01 6.06 5.10
CA PRO A 143 0.38 4.80 4.52
C PRO A 143 1.91 4.75 4.45
N LEU A 144 2.50 3.62 4.85
CA LEU A 144 3.94 3.40 4.84
C LEU A 144 4.57 3.65 3.46
N VAL A 145 3.74 3.53 2.42
CA VAL A 145 4.09 3.75 1.03
C VAL A 145 3.12 4.78 0.43
N PRO A 146 3.61 5.94 -0.04
CA PRO A 146 2.73 7.02 -0.50
C PRO A 146 1.92 6.67 -1.76
N TRP A 147 2.39 5.71 -2.57
CA TRP A 147 1.74 5.32 -3.83
C TRP A 147 0.82 4.09 -3.72
N GLY A 148 0.79 3.40 -2.58
CA GLY A 148 0.09 2.13 -2.42
C GLY A 148 -1.45 2.26 -2.33
N PRO A 149 -2.21 1.17 -2.57
CA PRO A 149 -3.65 1.12 -2.34
C PRO A 149 -3.98 1.47 -0.89
N ARG A 150 -4.95 2.37 -0.69
CA ARG A 150 -5.38 2.75 0.66
C ARG A 150 -6.59 1.94 1.08
N PHE A 151 -6.61 1.49 2.33
CA PHE A 151 -7.78 0.79 2.87
C PHE A 151 -8.98 1.76 2.94
N ALA A 152 -10.03 1.42 2.21
CA ALA A 152 -11.26 2.17 2.09
C ALA A 152 -12.42 1.19 1.88
N LYS A 153 -12.96 0.71 3.00
CA LYS A 153 -14.08 -0.23 3.03
C LYS A 153 -15.33 0.43 2.44
N SER A 154 -15.92 -0.18 1.42
CA SER A 154 -17.18 0.27 0.82
C SER A 154 -18.37 -0.06 1.72
N ASP A 155 -19.54 0.53 1.43
CA ASP A 155 -20.78 0.19 2.12
C ASP A 155 -21.14 -1.30 1.97
N ILE A 156 -21.88 -1.84 2.93
CA ILE A 156 -22.26 -3.26 2.97
C ILE A 156 -23.08 -3.62 1.73
N LYS A 157 -23.96 -2.73 1.26
CA LYS A 157 -24.76 -2.96 0.05
C LYS A 157 -23.88 -3.05 -1.19
N ASP A 158 -22.91 -2.14 -1.34
CA ASP A 158 -21.96 -2.17 -2.45
C ASP A 158 -21.07 -3.40 -2.43
N MET A 159 -20.66 -3.86 -1.24
CA MET A 159 -19.93 -5.11 -1.09
C MET A 159 -20.75 -6.32 -1.53
N GLN A 160 -22.04 -6.36 -1.19
CA GLN A 160 -22.94 -7.44 -1.60
C GLN A 160 -23.14 -7.46 -3.12
N ILE A 161 -23.30 -6.29 -3.75
CA ILE A 161 -23.41 -6.18 -5.21
C ILE A 161 -22.12 -6.65 -5.87
N ASN A 162 -20.95 -6.22 -5.38
CA ASN A 162 -19.66 -6.68 -5.90
C ASN A 162 -19.47 -8.19 -5.71
N MET A 163 -19.91 -8.75 -4.59
CA MET A 163 -19.89 -10.19 -4.35
C MET A 163 -20.80 -10.92 -5.34
N ALA A 164 -22.03 -10.44 -5.54
CA ALA A 164 -23.00 -11.03 -6.47
C ALA A 164 -22.47 -11.05 -7.91
N ILE A 165 -21.85 -9.96 -8.37
CA ILE A 165 -21.21 -9.88 -9.69
C ILE A 165 -20.10 -10.93 -9.80
N SER A 166 -19.17 -10.97 -8.84
CA SER A 166 -18.07 -11.95 -8.86
C SER A 166 -18.58 -13.40 -8.90
N ALA A 167 -19.60 -13.70 -8.09
CA ALA A 167 -20.21 -15.03 -8.01
C ALA A 167 -20.94 -15.41 -9.30
N ALA A 168 -21.67 -14.47 -9.92
CA ALA A 168 -22.37 -14.69 -11.18
C ALA A 168 -21.41 -15.06 -12.31
N PHE A 169 -20.27 -14.35 -12.44
CA PHE A 169 -19.26 -14.66 -13.45
C PHE A 169 -18.52 -15.97 -13.17
N ILE A 170 -18.27 -16.31 -11.90
CA ILE A 170 -17.71 -17.61 -11.52
C ILE A 170 -18.70 -18.74 -11.86
N ALA A 171 -19.98 -18.56 -11.55
CA ALA A 171 -21.02 -19.54 -11.90
C ALA A 171 -21.16 -19.70 -13.42
N TRP A 172 -21.10 -18.59 -14.17
CA TRP A 172 -21.14 -18.59 -15.62
C TRP A 172 -20.05 -19.48 -16.23
N ILE A 173 -18.79 -19.31 -15.80
CA ILE A 173 -17.67 -20.10 -16.34
C ILE A 173 -17.73 -21.56 -15.90
N LEU A 174 -18.24 -21.84 -14.69
CA LEU A 174 -18.42 -23.20 -14.19
C LEU A 174 -19.44 -24.00 -14.99
N ILE A 175 -20.48 -23.34 -15.50
CA ILE A 175 -21.53 -23.96 -16.34
C ILE A 175 -21.04 -24.12 -17.77
N LYS A 176 -20.48 -23.06 -18.36
CA LYS A 176 -20.09 -23.07 -19.78
C LYS A 176 -18.90 -23.98 -20.04
N ARG A 177 -17.89 -24.01 -19.17
CA ARG A 177 -16.64 -24.80 -19.30
C ARG A 177 -15.97 -24.74 -20.69
N THR A 178 -16.37 -23.82 -21.55
CA THR A 178 -15.80 -23.59 -22.87
C THR A 178 -14.59 -22.67 -22.74
N ALA A 179 -13.59 -22.89 -23.59
CA ALA A 179 -12.36 -22.11 -23.63
C ALA A 179 -12.58 -20.71 -24.25
N GLU A 180 -13.48 -19.93 -23.65
CA GLU A 180 -13.81 -18.57 -24.06
C GLU A 180 -13.33 -17.57 -23.02
N TRP A 181 -12.52 -16.59 -23.46
CA TRP A 181 -12.04 -15.47 -22.63
C TRP A 181 -13.05 -14.32 -22.48
N GLN A 182 -14.23 -14.45 -23.10
CA GLN A 182 -15.34 -13.49 -23.01
C GLN A 182 -15.74 -13.13 -21.56
N PRO A 183 -15.95 -14.08 -20.60
CA PRO A 183 -16.27 -13.75 -19.22
C PRO A 183 -15.25 -12.85 -18.54
N VAL A 184 -13.94 -13.04 -18.80
CA VAL A 184 -12.88 -12.17 -18.26
C VAL A 184 -13.00 -10.75 -18.82
N GLN A 185 -13.35 -10.62 -20.10
CA GLN A 185 -13.55 -9.30 -20.71
C GLN A 185 -14.75 -8.57 -20.07
N PHE A 186 -15.90 -9.24 -19.95
CA PHE A 186 -17.10 -8.64 -19.37
C PHE A 186 -16.93 -8.26 -17.90
N ILE A 187 -16.37 -9.16 -17.08
CA ILE A 187 -16.12 -8.84 -15.67
C ILE A 187 -15.14 -7.66 -15.55
N SER A 188 -14.14 -7.57 -16.43
CA SER A 188 -13.21 -6.44 -16.45
C SER A 188 -13.94 -5.11 -16.67
N PHE A 189 -14.80 -5.01 -17.69
CA PHE A 189 -15.57 -3.79 -17.94
C PHE A 189 -16.47 -3.41 -16.76
N VAL A 190 -17.18 -4.37 -16.18
CA VAL A 190 -18.05 -4.13 -15.02
C VAL A 190 -17.24 -3.60 -13.83
N TYR A 191 -16.10 -4.21 -13.51
CA TYR A 191 -15.27 -3.76 -12.39
C TYR A 191 -14.52 -2.46 -12.66
N VAL A 192 -14.13 -2.18 -13.90
CA VAL A 192 -13.58 -0.85 -14.27
C VAL A 192 -14.58 0.24 -13.92
N TYR A 193 -15.86 0.05 -14.30
CA TYR A 193 -16.93 0.99 -13.98
C TYR A 193 -17.15 1.12 -12.47
N ARG A 194 -17.25 0.00 -11.75
CA ARG A 194 -17.51 0.00 -10.29
C ARG A 194 -16.37 0.64 -9.50
N ILE A 195 -15.12 0.34 -9.84
CA ILE A 195 -13.95 0.96 -9.21
C ILE A 195 -13.91 2.45 -9.55
N PHE A 196 -14.23 2.83 -10.79
CA PHE A 196 -14.28 4.23 -11.20
C PHE A 196 -15.35 5.03 -10.43
N GLU A 197 -16.57 4.51 -10.30
CA GLU A 197 -17.61 5.12 -9.47
C GLU A 197 -17.18 5.26 -8.02
N LYS A 198 -16.55 4.22 -7.46
CA LYS A 198 -15.99 4.26 -6.12
C LYS A 198 -14.91 5.34 -5.99
N LEU A 199 -14.06 5.54 -6.99
CA LEU A 199 -13.04 6.59 -6.97
C LEU A 199 -13.66 8.00 -7.11
N LYS A 200 -14.84 8.14 -7.72
CA LYS A 200 -15.54 9.43 -7.81
C LYS A 200 -16.05 9.93 -6.45
N THR A 201 -16.48 9.03 -5.55
CA THR A 201 -17.04 9.44 -4.25
C THR A 201 -15.99 9.98 -3.27
N PHE A 202 -14.70 9.73 -3.52
CA PHE A 202 -13.60 10.24 -2.70
C PHE A 202 -13.03 11.57 -3.17
N GLU A 203 -13.72 12.28 -4.07
CA GLU A 203 -13.31 13.61 -4.52
C GLU A 203 -13.59 14.66 -3.44
N PRO A 204 -12.59 15.48 -3.05
CA PRO A 204 -12.86 16.67 -2.26
C PRO A 204 -13.69 17.66 -3.09
N PRO A 205 -14.69 18.35 -2.49
CA PRO A 205 -15.44 19.38 -3.19
C PRO A 205 -14.47 20.42 -3.77
N VAL A 206 -14.65 20.75 -5.05
CA VAL A 206 -13.78 21.68 -5.77
C VAL A 206 -13.90 23.06 -5.11
N SER A 207 -12.77 23.66 -4.72
CA SER A 207 -12.72 25.06 -4.34
C SER A 207 -13.08 25.90 -5.56
N THR A 208 -14.15 26.69 -5.44
CA THR A 208 -14.80 27.52 -6.47
C THR A 208 -13.94 28.70 -6.96
N SER A 209 -12.72 28.45 -7.39
CA SER A 209 -11.79 29.47 -7.83
C SER A 209 -11.28 29.14 -9.24
N THR A 210 -11.74 29.95 -10.20
CA THR A 210 -11.27 30.15 -11.59
C THR A 210 -12.06 29.43 -12.70
N GLU A 211 -12.98 30.17 -13.35
CA GLU A 211 -13.99 29.68 -14.31
C GLU A 211 -13.47 29.33 -15.73
N GLU A 212 -12.24 29.67 -16.12
CA GLU A 212 -11.84 29.61 -17.55
C GLU A 212 -11.04 28.35 -17.95
N GLY A 213 -10.58 27.54 -16.98
CA GLY A 213 -9.80 26.31 -17.21
C GLY A 213 -10.38 25.05 -16.57
N GLU A 214 -11.61 25.14 -16.06
CA GLU A 214 -12.20 24.13 -15.18
C GLU A 214 -12.57 22.84 -15.94
N GLU A 215 -13.09 22.97 -17.17
CA GLU A 215 -13.56 21.83 -17.97
C GLU A 215 -12.43 20.92 -18.44
N GLU A 216 -11.34 21.50 -18.94
CA GLU A 216 -10.15 20.74 -19.37
C GLU A 216 -9.46 20.06 -18.18
N GLY A 217 -9.36 20.78 -17.05
CA GLY A 217 -8.90 20.22 -15.79
C GLY A 217 -9.81 19.10 -15.26
N ARG A 218 -11.12 19.16 -15.52
CA ARG A 218 -12.09 18.12 -15.12
C ARG A 218 -11.96 16.87 -15.99
N LEU A 219 -11.81 17.02 -17.30
CA LEU A 219 -11.57 15.90 -18.23
C LEU A 219 -10.26 15.18 -17.89
N MET A 220 -9.16 15.92 -17.68
CA MET A 220 -7.87 15.33 -17.35
C MET A 220 -7.88 14.62 -15.98
N ARG A 221 -8.60 15.17 -14.98
CA ARG A 221 -8.83 14.49 -13.69
C ARG A 221 -9.64 13.21 -13.85
N MET A 222 -10.70 13.23 -14.68
CA MET A 222 -11.52 12.06 -14.96
C MET A 222 -10.72 10.98 -15.70
N GLY A 223 -9.92 11.36 -16.69
CA GLY A 223 -9.04 10.47 -17.45
C GLY A 223 -7.97 9.81 -16.57
N LYS A 224 -7.34 10.56 -15.66
CA LYS A 224 -6.40 9.99 -14.66
C LYS A 224 -7.06 8.93 -13.78
N ARG A 225 -8.32 9.12 -13.38
CA ARG A 225 -9.08 8.14 -12.58
C ARG A 225 -9.43 6.89 -13.39
N LEU A 226 -9.87 7.07 -14.63
CA LEU A 226 -10.14 5.98 -15.55
C LEU A 226 -8.87 5.15 -15.79
N LEU A 227 -7.73 5.79 -16.02
CA LEU A 227 -6.45 5.10 -16.18
C LEU A 227 -6.05 4.33 -14.93
N ARG A 228 -6.30 4.88 -13.73
CA ARG A 228 -6.06 4.18 -12.46
C ARG A 228 -6.96 2.94 -12.34
N SER A 229 -8.26 3.05 -12.63
CA SER A 229 -9.17 1.91 -12.55
C SER A 229 -8.86 0.85 -13.61
N LEU A 230 -8.55 1.25 -14.84
CA LEU A 230 -8.10 0.35 -15.92
C LEU A 230 -6.81 -0.36 -15.54
N SER A 231 -5.78 0.38 -15.13
CA SER A 231 -4.49 -0.16 -14.71
C SER A 231 -4.66 -1.15 -13.55
N LEU A 232 -5.57 -0.89 -12.62
CA LEU A 232 -5.83 -1.78 -11.49
C LEU A 232 -6.48 -3.10 -11.94
N VAL A 233 -7.47 -3.03 -12.84
CA VAL A 233 -8.14 -4.23 -13.37
C VAL A 233 -7.17 -5.06 -14.21
N PHE A 234 -6.44 -4.45 -15.13
CA PHE A 234 -5.39 -5.13 -15.90
C PHE A 234 -4.28 -5.67 -15.01
N GLY A 235 -3.93 -4.95 -13.93
CA GLY A 235 -3.00 -5.42 -12.91
C GLY A 235 -3.50 -6.69 -12.21
N CYS A 236 -4.78 -6.77 -11.86
CA CYS A 236 -5.37 -7.97 -11.25
C CYS A 236 -5.33 -9.17 -12.22
N ILE A 237 -5.62 -8.95 -13.51
CA ILE A 237 -5.53 -9.98 -14.55
C ILE A 237 -4.08 -10.45 -14.72
N ALA A 238 -3.14 -9.52 -14.78
CA ALA A 238 -1.71 -9.82 -14.93
C ALA A 238 -1.18 -10.60 -13.73
N VAL A 239 -1.48 -10.18 -12.50
CA VAL A 239 -1.10 -10.89 -11.26
C VAL A 239 -1.71 -12.29 -11.23
N SER A 240 -2.97 -12.45 -11.63
CA SER A 240 -3.63 -13.77 -11.65
C SER A 240 -3.03 -14.67 -12.73
N SER A 241 -2.71 -14.13 -13.90
CA SER A 241 -2.11 -14.88 -15.03
C SER A 241 -0.66 -15.30 -14.73
N LEU A 242 0.14 -14.39 -14.19
CA LEU A 242 1.49 -14.67 -13.74
C LEU A 242 1.50 -15.59 -12.52
N GLY A 243 0.56 -15.42 -11.61
CA GLY A 243 0.38 -16.30 -10.45
C GLY A 243 0.06 -17.73 -10.89
N TYR A 244 -0.86 -17.91 -11.84
CA TYR A 244 -1.17 -19.21 -12.42
C TYR A 244 0.08 -19.86 -13.04
N THR A 245 0.81 -19.11 -13.87
CA THR A 245 2.05 -19.59 -14.51
C THR A 245 3.13 -19.91 -13.48
N GLY A 246 3.29 -19.06 -12.46
CA GLY A 246 4.24 -19.27 -11.37
C GLY A 246 3.92 -20.50 -10.53
N VAL A 247 2.63 -20.78 -10.28
CA VAL A 247 2.18 -22.01 -9.63
C VAL A 247 2.51 -23.24 -10.47
N LEU A 248 2.30 -23.19 -11.79
CA LEU A 248 2.69 -24.29 -12.67
C LEU A 248 4.20 -24.56 -12.62
N ASN A 249 5.01 -23.49 -12.71
CA ASN A 249 6.47 -23.60 -12.64
C ASN A 249 6.95 -24.13 -11.28
N ALA A 250 6.30 -23.74 -10.18
CA ALA A 250 6.60 -24.26 -8.86
C ALA A 250 6.25 -25.76 -8.73
N ILE A 251 5.12 -26.20 -9.31
CA ILE A 251 4.73 -27.61 -9.31
C ILE A 251 5.70 -28.44 -10.16
N GLU A 252 6.13 -27.91 -11.30
CA GLU A 252 7.15 -28.55 -12.13
C GLU A 252 8.47 -28.71 -11.36
N LEU A 253 8.90 -27.67 -10.64
CA LEU A 253 10.12 -27.71 -9.82
C LEU A 253 10.03 -28.74 -8.67
N VAL A 254 8.85 -28.94 -8.07
CA VAL A 254 8.67 -29.84 -6.91
C VAL A 254 8.33 -31.28 -7.31
N ARG A 255 7.52 -31.48 -8.35
CA ARG A 255 6.97 -32.80 -8.73
C ARG A 255 7.42 -33.31 -10.09
N GLY A 256 8.03 -32.48 -10.95
CA GLY A 256 8.53 -32.90 -12.26
C GLY A 256 7.47 -33.23 -13.32
N TYR A 257 6.18 -33.05 -13.04
CA TYR A 257 5.09 -33.19 -14.02
C TYR A 257 3.93 -32.24 -13.71
N ILE A 258 3.29 -31.74 -14.76
CA ILE A 258 2.13 -30.82 -14.65
C ILE A 258 0.83 -31.64 -14.69
N PRO A 259 -0.05 -31.53 -13.67
CA PRO A 259 -1.31 -32.25 -13.68
C PRO A 259 -2.24 -31.74 -14.79
N THR A 260 -2.78 -32.66 -15.60
CA THR A 260 -3.68 -32.39 -16.73
C THR A 260 -4.94 -31.61 -16.34
N PHE A 261 -5.42 -31.77 -15.12
CA PHE A 261 -6.56 -31.00 -14.62
C PHE A 261 -6.28 -29.50 -14.58
N LEU A 262 -5.10 -29.07 -14.14
CA LEU A 262 -4.78 -27.63 -14.08
C LEU A 262 -4.69 -27.06 -15.49
N TYR A 263 -3.97 -27.74 -16.37
CA TYR A 263 -3.79 -27.32 -17.76
C TYR A 263 -5.13 -27.17 -18.50
N ASN A 264 -6.05 -28.14 -18.36
CA ASN A 264 -7.36 -28.11 -19.00
C ASN A 264 -8.31 -27.05 -18.42
N ASN A 265 -8.08 -26.58 -17.19
CA ASN A 265 -8.93 -25.60 -16.51
C ASN A 265 -8.23 -24.23 -16.34
N GLN A 266 -7.24 -23.93 -17.18
CA GLN A 266 -6.48 -22.67 -17.11
C GLN A 266 -7.40 -21.45 -17.07
N GLU A 267 -8.36 -21.36 -18.00
CA GLU A 267 -9.23 -20.20 -18.11
C GLU A 267 -10.16 -20.04 -16.91
N LEU A 268 -10.68 -21.16 -16.40
CA LEU A 268 -11.51 -21.19 -15.21
C LEU A 268 -10.73 -20.67 -14.00
N LEU A 269 -9.51 -21.14 -13.81
CA LEU A 269 -8.67 -20.75 -12.67
C LEU A 269 -8.25 -19.28 -12.74
N VAL A 270 -7.81 -18.81 -13.91
CA VAL A 270 -7.42 -17.40 -14.10
C VAL A 270 -8.63 -16.48 -13.93
N THR A 271 -9.79 -16.83 -14.47
CA THR A 271 -11.02 -16.04 -14.33
C THR A 271 -11.50 -16.00 -12.89
N ALA A 272 -11.53 -17.14 -12.19
CA ALA A 272 -11.99 -17.22 -10.81
C ALA A 272 -11.07 -16.43 -9.86
N THR A 273 -9.76 -16.59 -10.00
CA THR A 273 -8.77 -15.85 -9.19
C THR A 273 -8.83 -14.34 -9.48
N THR A 274 -8.96 -13.95 -10.75
CA THR A 274 -9.16 -12.54 -11.14
C THR A 274 -10.45 -11.97 -10.54
N SER A 275 -11.56 -12.71 -10.60
CA SER A 275 -12.86 -12.30 -10.04
C SER A 275 -12.78 -12.04 -8.53
N ILE A 276 -12.11 -12.94 -7.79
CA ILE A 276 -11.88 -12.79 -6.35
C ILE A 276 -10.98 -11.58 -6.06
N ALA A 277 -9.89 -11.41 -6.81
CA ALA A 277 -8.98 -10.29 -6.64
C ALA A 277 -9.70 -8.94 -6.90
N LEU A 278 -10.52 -8.87 -7.96
CA LEU A 278 -11.33 -7.70 -8.28
C LEU A 278 -12.37 -7.38 -7.20
N TYR A 279 -13.04 -8.39 -6.65
CA TYR A 279 -13.93 -8.22 -5.51
C TYR A 279 -13.21 -7.60 -4.31
N ILE A 280 -12.05 -8.15 -3.93
CA ILE A 280 -11.27 -7.65 -2.79
C ILE A 280 -10.84 -6.19 -3.03
N MET A 281 -10.31 -5.89 -4.22
CA MET A 281 -9.87 -4.54 -4.57
C MET A 281 -11.02 -3.54 -4.59
N ALA A 282 -12.15 -3.89 -5.21
CA ALA A 282 -13.32 -3.03 -5.28
C ALA A 282 -13.98 -2.80 -3.91
N SER A 283 -13.97 -3.79 -3.01
CA SER A 283 -14.61 -3.68 -1.69
C SER A 283 -13.73 -3.01 -0.63
N TYR A 284 -12.44 -3.30 -0.59
CA TYR A 284 -11.59 -2.89 0.54
C TYR A 284 -10.57 -1.80 0.22
N TYR A 285 -10.29 -1.52 -1.05
CA TYR A 285 -9.19 -0.64 -1.44
C TYR A 285 -9.64 0.54 -2.32
N ARG A 286 -8.81 1.59 -2.38
CA ARG A 286 -8.87 2.72 -3.33
C ARG A 286 -7.49 3.10 -3.84
#